data_AF-H1DKP2-F1
#
_entry.id   AF-H1DKP2-F1
#
_cell.length_a   1.000
_cell.length_b   1.000
_cell.length_c   1.000
_cell.angle_alpha   90.00
_cell.angle_beta   90.00
_cell.angle_gamma   90.00
#
_symmetry.space_group_name_H-M   'P 1'
#
loop_
_entity.id
_entity.type
_entity.pdbx_description
1 polymer ?
#
loop_
_entity_poly.entity_id
_entity_poly.type
_entity_poly.pdbx_seq_one_letter_code
_entity_poly.pdbx_strand_id
1 'polypeptide(L)'
;KYYSELPFYTPEDPTPKKEIHPEFTLSEEQQNFVYCLLHFRRIETIHEGLRWFDVKRFGIKIYRRFLDENYEVILQDSLEVNDPRRAVQIPNDVISAGLAPNPR
;
A
#
# COMPACT_ATOMS: atom_id res chain seq x y z
N LYS A 1 -1.99 -22.41 -4.26
CA LYS A 1 -3.45 -22.62 -4.14
C LYS A 1 -4.12 -21.48 -3.38
N TYR A 2 -3.82 -21.23 -2.10
CA TYR A 2 -4.49 -20.14 -1.35
C TYR A 2 -4.46 -18.77 -2.06
N TYR A 3 -3.28 -18.18 -2.30
CA TYR A 3 -3.19 -16.86 -2.95
C TYR A 3 -3.55 -16.85 -4.43
N SER A 4 -3.43 -17.98 -5.13
CA SER A 4 -3.84 -18.09 -6.54
C SER A 4 -5.36 -18.03 -6.68
N GLU A 5 -6.11 -18.61 -5.74
CA GLU A 5 -7.58 -18.67 -5.76
C GLU A 5 -8.23 -17.45 -5.08
N LEU A 6 -7.47 -16.70 -4.27
CA LEU A 6 -8.00 -15.53 -3.56
C LEU A 6 -8.27 -14.36 -4.52
N PRO A 7 -9.45 -13.72 -4.45
CA PRO A 7 -9.71 -12.52 -5.21
C PRO A 7 -8.85 -11.37 -4.70
N PHE A 8 -8.56 -10.41 -5.58
CA PHE A 8 -7.90 -9.18 -5.19
C PHE A 8 -8.80 -8.36 -4.26
N TYR A 9 -8.16 -7.65 -3.32
CA TYR A 9 -8.81 -6.74 -2.41
C TYR A 9 -9.61 -5.68 -3.17
N THR A 10 -10.88 -5.51 -2.79
CA THR A 10 -11.65 -4.30 -3.04
C THR A 10 -12.03 -3.67 -1.69
N PRO A 11 -12.37 -2.37 -1.65
CA PRO A 11 -12.86 -1.75 -0.41
C PRO A 11 -14.06 -2.49 0.20
N GLU A 12 -14.97 -2.96 -0.66
CA GLU A 12 -16.21 -3.67 -0.34
C GLU A 12 -15.94 -5.12 0.09
N ASP A 13 -15.02 -5.82 -0.59
CA ASP A 13 -14.64 -7.21 -0.33
C ASP A 13 -13.15 -7.32 0.08
N PRO A 14 -12.84 -7.12 1.38
CA PRO A 14 -11.46 -7.07 1.83
C PRO A 14 -10.78 -8.44 1.84
N THR A 15 -9.70 -8.57 1.07
CA THR A 15 -8.78 -9.71 1.12
C THR A 15 -7.34 -9.29 1.48
N PRO A 16 -6.47 -10.20 1.95
CA PRO A 16 -5.05 -9.91 2.13
C PRO A 16 -4.30 -9.70 0.80
N LYS A 17 -4.83 -10.18 -0.34
CA LYS A 17 -4.17 -10.10 -1.65
C LYS A 17 -4.46 -8.76 -2.31
N LYS A 18 -3.47 -7.86 -2.29
CA LYS A 18 -3.54 -6.56 -2.95
C LYS A 18 -2.73 -6.58 -4.24
N GLU A 19 -3.12 -5.80 -5.23
CA GLU A 19 -2.30 -5.59 -6.41
C GLU A 19 -0.95 -4.98 -6.01
N ILE A 20 0.14 -5.48 -6.62
CA ILE A 20 1.51 -5.05 -6.35
C ILE A 20 2.20 -4.72 -7.66
N HIS A 21 3.07 -3.72 -7.63
CA HIS A 21 3.85 -3.22 -8.76
C HIS A 21 5.33 -3.08 -8.35
N PRO A 22 6.02 -4.20 -8.07
CA PRO A 22 7.45 -4.16 -7.77
C PRO A 22 8.26 -3.76 -9.02
N GLU A 23 9.42 -3.13 -8.81
CA GLU A 23 10.34 -2.76 -9.91
C GLU A 23 11.06 -3.96 -10.55
N PHE A 24 10.96 -5.13 -9.93
CA PHE A 24 11.60 -6.37 -10.39
C PHE A 24 10.56 -7.38 -10.88
N THR A 25 10.96 -8.21 -11.83
CA THR A 25 10.12 -9.27 -12.40
C THR A 25 9.91 -10.39 -11.40
N LEU A 26 8.68 -10.87 -11.30
CA LEU A 26 8.28 -12.02 -10.48
C LEU A 26 7.60 -13.06 -11.37
N SER A 27 7.91 -14.34 -11.20
CA SER A 27 7.05 -15.41 -11.69
C SER A 27 5.75 -15.45 -10.88
N GLU A 28 4.71 -16.09 -11.41
CA GLU A 28 3.43 -16.25 -10.71
C GLU A 28 3.60 -16.94 -9.34
N GLU A 29 4.47 -17.95 -9.26
CA GLU A 29 4.79 -18.65 -8.02
C GLU A 29 5.46 -17.71 -7.01
N GLN A 30 6.48 -16.96 -7.44
CA GLN A 30 7.16 -15.99 -6.58
C GLN A 30 6.21 -14.88 -6.11
N GLN A 31 5.31 -14.41 -6.97
CA GLN A 31 4.30 -13.41 -6.63
C GLN A 31 3.35 -13.92 -5.53
N ASN A 32 2.94 -15.19 -5.60
CA ASN A 32 2.15 -15.83 -4.54
C ASN A 32 2.92 -15.91 -3.20
N PHE A 33 4.22 -16.20 -3.23
CA PHE A 33 5.05 -16.15 -2.02
C PHE A 33 5.20 -14.73 -1.47
N VAL A 34 5.31 -13.71 -2.33
CA VAL A 34 5.33 -12.31 -1.91
C VAL A 34 4.01 -11.93 -1.22
N TYR A 35 2.85 -12.34 -1.75
CA TYR A 35 1.57 -12.11 -1.08
C TYR A 35 1.52 -12.77 0.29
N CYS A 36 2.02 -14.00 0.40
CA CYS A 36 2.14 -14.71 1.67
C CYS A 36 2.99 -13.94 2.68
N LEU A 37 4.18 -13.52 2.27
CA LEU A 37 5.12 -12.77 3.10
C LEU A 37 4.52 -11.43 3.55
N LEU A 38 3.92 -10.66 2.63
CA LEU A 38 3.30 -9.38 2.94
C LEU A 38 2.11 -9.51 3.91
N HIS A 39 1.37 -10.62 3.83
CA HIS A 39 0.29 -10.90 4.77
C HIS A 39 0.83 -11.13 6.18
N PHE A 40 1.78 -12.05 6.35
CA PHE A 40 2.38 -12.32 7.66
C PHE A 40 3.08 -11.10 8.25
N ARG A 41 3.87 -10.37 7.45
CA ARG A 41 4.53 -9.13 7.88
C ARG A 41 3.54 -8.11 8.41
N ARG A 42 2.36 -7.97 7.79
CA ARG A 42 1.34 -7.02 8.26
C ARG A 42 0.78 -7.39 9.64
N ILE A 43 0.67 -8.68 9.95
CA ILE A 43 0.19 -9.16 11.25
C ILE A 43 1.29 -8.97 12.30
N GLU A 44 2.49 -9.45 11.99
CA GLU A 44 3.63 -9.46 12.92
C GLU A 44 4.10 -8.05 13.31
N THR A 45 4.15 -7.13 12.34
CA THR A 45 4.73 -5.79 12.50
C THR A 45 3.68 -4.70 12.69
N ILE A 46 2.48 -5.09 13.15
CA ILE A 46 1.41 -4.14 13.40
C ILE A 46 1.84 -3.12 14.46
N HIS A 47 1.58 -1.84 14.20
CA HIS A 47 2.03 -0.71 15.02
C HIS A 47 3.55 -0.40 15.04
N GLU A 48 4.37 -1.13 14.28
CA GLU A 48 5.81 -0.84 14.17
C GLU A 48 6.16 0.12 13.02
N GLY A 49 5.15 0.63 12.31
CA GLY A 49 5.35 1.55 11.19
C GLY A 49 5.89 0.92 9.90
N LEU A 50 6.23 -0.38 9.91
CA LEU A 50 6.85 -1.05 8.76
C LEU A 50 5.93 -1.20 7.55
N ARG A 51 4.61 -1.12 7.76
CA ARG A 51 3.61 -1.27 6.69
C ARG A 51 3.76 -0.23 5.58
N TRP A 52 4.21 0.98 5.90
CA TRP A 52 4.39 2.04 4.92
C TRP A 52 5.49 1.72 3.90
N PHE A 53 6.59 1.11 4.36
CA PHE A 53 7.69 0.71 3.48
C PHE A 53 7.27 -0.39 2.51
N ASP A 54 6.49 -1.37 2.98
CA ASP A 54 5.93 -2.41 2.10
C ASP A 54 5.00 -1.80 1.04
N VAL A 55 4.16 -0.83 1.42
CA VAL A 55 3.26 -0.12 0.49
C VAL A 55 4.04 0.62 -0.60
N LYS A 56 5.15 1.27 -0.24
CA LYS A 56 6.00 1.99 -1.20
C LYS A 56 6.79 1.04 -2.09
N ARG A 57 7.52 0.07 -1.52
CA ARG A 57 8.41 -0.83 -2.25
C ARG A 57 7.68 -1.73 -3.25
N PHE A 58 6.47 -2.16 -2.90
CA PHE A 58 5.65 -3.03 -3.75
C PHE A 58 4.54 -2.27 -4.49
N GLY A 59 4.57 -0.94 -4.51
CA GLY A 59 3.61 -0.13 -5.25
C GLY A 59 2.14 -0.39 -4.88
N ILE A 60 1.83 -0.71 -3.63
CA ILE A 60 0.49 -1.16 -3.26
C ILE A 60 -0.47 0.04 -3.25
N LYS A 61 -1.59 -0.04 -3.98
CA LYS A 61 -2.69 0.92 -3.83
C LYS A 61 -3.37 0.74 -2.47
N ILE A 62 -3.57 1.83 -1.73
CA ILE A 62 -4.26 1.79 -0.42
C ILE A 62 -5.53 2.61 -0.46
N TYR A 63 -6.54 2.13 0.26
CA TYR A 63 -7.84 2.77 0.40
C TYR A 63 -8.06 3.10 1.86
N ARG A 64 -8.51 4.32 2.13
CA ARG A 64 -9.02 4.72 3.44
C ARG A 64 -10.52 4.45 3.42
N ARG A 65 -10.95 3.48 4.21
CA ARG A 65 -12.36 3.13 4.37
C ARG A 65 -12.83 3.40 5.78
N PHE A 66 -14.09 3.78 5.90
CA PHE A 66 -14.83 3.86 7.14
C PHE A 66 -15.96 2.83 7.08
N LEU A 67 -16.22 2.17 8.20
CA LEU A 67 -17.41 1.34 8.36
C LEU A 67 -18.37 2.16 9.20
N ASP A 68 -19.58 2.38 8.67
CA ASP A 68 -20.61 3.06 9.44
C ASP A 68 -21.25 2.14 10.50
N GLU A 69 -22.27 2.64 11.20
CA GLU A 69 -22.98 1.90 12.24
C GLU A 69 -23.70 0.65 11.70
N ASN A 70 -23.96 0.60 10.39
CA ASN A 70 -24.58 -0.53 9.70
C ASN A 70 -23.56 -1.46 9.04
N TYR A 71 -22.26 -1.24 9.26
CA TYR A 71 -21.15 -1.92 8.59
C TYR A 71 -21.06 -1.69 7.07
N GLU A 72 -21.69 -0.63 6.56
CA GLU A 72 -21.54 -0.22 5.16
C GLU A 72 -20.16 0.39 4.94
N VAL A 73 -19.54 0.04 3.81
CA VAL A 73 -18.22 0.53 3.46
C VAL A 73 -18.34 1.91 2.82
N ILE A 74 -17.80 2.92 3.51
CA ILE A 74 -17.66 4.28 2.98
C ILE A 74 -16.20 4.50 2.59
N LEU A 75 -15.94 4.60 1.28
CA LEU A 75 -14.62 4.95 0.77
C LEU A 75 -14.36 6.46 0.96
N GLN A 76 -13.35 6.81 1.75
CA GLN A 76 -13.00 8.20 2.03
C GLN A 76 -11.96 8.76 1.07
N ASP A 77 -10.91 7.97 0.78
CA ASP A 77 -9.81 8.39 -0.08
C ASP A 77 -9.06 7.15 -0.61
N SER A 78 -8.30 7.33 -1.69
CA SER A 78 -7.34 6.36 -2.19
C SER A 78 -5.97 7.01 -2.38
N LEU A 79 -4.93 6.20 -2.22
CA LEU A 79 -3.57 6.58 -2.56
C LEU A 79 -3.09 5.66 -3.69
N GLU A 80 -3.12 6.20 -4.90
CA GLU A 80 -2.75 5.48 -6.13
C GLU A 80 -1.27 5.08 -6.12
N VAL A 81 -0.91 4.14 -7.00
CA VAL A 81 0.48 3.74 -7.23
C VAL A 81 1.29 4.97 -7.64
N ASN A 82 2.45 5.19 -7.02
CA ASN A 82 3.32 6.35 -7.27
C ASN A 82 2.70 7.73 -7.01
N ASP A 83 1.61 7.80 -6.24
CA ASP A 83 1.03 9.07 -5.82
C ASP A 83 2.09 9.97 -5.12
N PRO A 84 2.28 11.22 -5.55
CA PRO A 84 3.30 12.12 -4.99
C PRO A 84 3.16 12.34 -3.47
N ARG A 85 1.94 12.22 -2.93
CA ARG A 85 1.66 12.32 -1.49
C ARG A 85 2.33 11.20 -0.67
N ARG A 86 2.87 10.15 -1.30
CA ARG A 86 3.64 9.07 -0.64
C ARG A 86 5.03 9.52 -0.15
N ALA A 87 5.52 10.68 -0.61
CA ALA A 87 6.76 11.27 -0.12
C ALA A 87 6.47 12.36 0.90
N VAL A 88 7.15 12.30 2.05
CA VAL A 88 7.18 13.45 2.97
C VAL A 88 7.91 14.59 2.27
N GLN A 89 7.43 15.82 2.47
CA GLN A 89 8.07 16.98 1.86
C GLN A 89 9.45 17.21 2.50
N ILE A 90 10.41 17.68 1.70
CA ILE A 90 11.69 18.14 2.23
C ILE A 90 11.50 19.35 3.16
N PRO A 91 12.39 19.59 4.14
CA PRO A 91 12.24 20.72 5.06
C PRO A 91 12.22 22.08 4.36
N ASN A 92 11.44 23.03 4.90
CA ASN A 92 11.29 24.37 4.33
C ASN A 92 12.61 25.14 4.21
N ASP A 93 13.53 24.95 5.15
CA ASP A 93 14.85 25.59 5.12
C ASP A 93 15.66 25.14 3.91
N VAL A 94 15.52 23.87 3.51
CA VAL A 94 16.19 23.29 2.33
C VAL A 94 15.57 23.81 1.03
N ILE A 95 14.23 23.97 1.01
CA ILE A 95 13.52 24.59 -0.12
C ILE A 95 13.96 26.05 -0.28
N SER A 96 14.02 26.79 0.83
CA SER A 96 14.44 28.20 0.84
C SER A 96 15.91 28.38 0.42
N ALA A 97 16.75 27.38 0.67
CA ALA A 97 18.12 27.31 0.17
C ALA A 97 18.23 27.00 -1.34
N GLY A 98 17.09 26.78 -2.02
CA GLY A 98 17.01 26.66 -3.48
C GLY A 98 16.76 25.24 -4.01
N LEU A 99 16.53 24.24 -3.14
CA LEU A 99 16.21 22.88 -3.60
C LEU A 99 14.75 22.80 -4.06
N ALA A 100 14.50 22.14 -5.19
CA ALA A 100 13.15 21.93 -5.69
C ALA A 100 12.32 21.06 -4.72
N PRO A 101 11.09 21.46 -4.38
CA PRO A 101 10.22 20.67 -3.51
C PRO A 101 9.82 19.34 -4.18
N ASN A 102 9.53 18.32 -3.38
CA ASN A 102 8.94 17.08 -3.88
C ASN A 102 7.59 17.40 -4.55
N PRO A 103 7.28 16.74 -5.69
CA PRO A 103 5.97 16.85 -6.33
C PRO A 103 4.84 16.51 -5.34
N ARG A 104 3.67 17.14 -5.52
CA ARG A 104 2.48 16.97 -4.67
C ARG A 104 1.27 16.69 -5.53
#